data_AF-W8XE17-F1
#
_entry.id   AF-W8XE17-F1
#
_cell.length_a   1.000
_cell.length_b   1.000
_cell.length_c   1.000
_cell.angle_alpha   90.00
_cell.angle_beta   90.00
_cell.angle_gamma   90.00
#
_symmetry.space_group_name_H-M   'P 1'
#
loop_
_entity.id
_entity.type
_entity.pdbx_description
1 polymer ?
#
loop_
_entity_poly.entity_id
_entity_poly.type
_entity_poly.pdbx_seq_one_letter_code
_entity_poly.pdbx_strand_id
1 'polypeptide(L)'
;ARAAASVMDICRIRPCPAFPYKFKFKLDGCPNGCVASIARSDMSFIGTWKDDIRIDQDAVNKYVENDAAYPANAGAYKGSKDWGPFDIEKEVTGLCPTKCMMFKDKKLFIDNANCTRCMHCINVMPKALKIGKETGCSILVGAKAPILDGAQMGSLLVPFVEVNPDNDYEAVTEVIENVWDWWMEEGKNRERLGELIM
;
A
#
# COMPACT_ATOMS: atom_id res chain seq x y z
N ALA A 1 20.57 -37.07 -18.92
CA ALA A 1 19.67 -35.94 -19.18
C ALA A 1 20.07 -34.81 -18.23
N ARG A 2 20.65 -33.72 -18.74
CA ARG A 2 20.93 -32.53 -17.90
C ARG A 2 19.58 -31.84 -17.69
N ALA A 3 19.18 -31.66 -16.43
CA ALA A 3 18.06 -30.80 -16.10
C ALA A 3 18.28 -29.43 -16.79
N ALA A 4 17.30 -28.97 -17.55
CA ALA A 4 17.35 -27.63 -18.12
C ALA A 4 17.39 -26.66 -16.93
N ALA A 5 18.50 -25.93 -16.79
CA ALA A 5 18.57 -24.82 -15.86
C ALA A 5 17.40 -23.87 -16.18
N SER A 6 16.66 -23.46 -15.15
CA SER A 6 15.57 -22.52 -15.34
C SER A 6 16.12 -21.22 -15.96
N VAL A 7 15.30 -20.48 -16.69
CA VAL A 7 15.73 -19.16 -17.23
C VAL A 7 16.28 -18.26 -16.11
N MET A 8 15.76 -18.41 -14.89
CA MET A 8 16.22 -17.75 -13.68
C MET A 8 17.67 -18.09 -13.31
N ASP A 9 18.11 -19.34 -13.51
CA ASP A 9 19.49 -19.78 -13.24
C ASP A 9 20.50 -19.13 -14.20
N ILE A 10 20.12 -18.91 -15.46
CA ILE A 10 20.96 -18.23 -16.46
C ILE A 10 21.03 -16.72 -16.18
N CYS A 11 19.91 -16.11 -15.76
CA CYS A 11 19.85 -14.69 -15.44
C CYS A 11 20.63 -14.28 -14.17
N ARG A 12 20.97 -15.23 -13.28
CA ARG A 12 21.83 -14.97 -12.09
C ARG A 12 23.30 -14.70 -12.44
N ILE A 13 23.78 -15.11 -13.62
CA ILE A 13 25.18 -14.98 -14.05
C ILE A 13 25.41 -13.67 -14.85
N ARG A 14 24.39 -13.21 -15.58
CA ARG A 14 24.41 -11.96 -16.34
C ARG A 14 22.98 -11.43 -16.44
N PRO A 15 22.73 -10.12 -16.22
CA PRO A 15 21.43 -9.52 -16.51
C PRO A 15 21.09 -9.78 -17.99
N CYS A 16 20.16 -10.69 -18.23
CA CYS A 16 19.71 -11.05 -19.56
C CYS A 16 18.25 -10.61 -19.72
N PRO A 17 17.90 -9.81 -20.73
CA PRO A 17 16.51 -9.54 -21.06
C PRO A 17 15.83 -10.85 -21.49
N ALA A 18 15.07 -11.46 -20.56
CA ALA A 18 14.41 -12.75 -20.76
C ALA A 18 12.88 -12.65 -20.87
N PHE A 19 12.33 -11.45 -20.73
CA PHE A 19 10.88 -11.20 -20.69
C PHE A 19 10.32 -10.72 -22.04
N PRO A 20 9.02 -10.92 -22.31
CA PRO A 20 8.36 -10.39 -23.51
C PRO A 20 8.46 -8.87 -23.64
N TYR A 21 8.52 -8.16 -22.50
CA TYR A 21 8.75 -6.72 -22.47
C TYR A 21 9.38 -6.23 -21.15
N LYS A 22 9.27 -4.93 -20.86
CA LYS A 22 9.77 -4.34 -19.61
C LYS A 22 8.87 -4.73 -18.42
N PHE A 23 9.50 -5.06 -17.30
CA PHE A 23 8.86 -5.33 -16.03
C PHE A 23 9.48 -4.46 -14.93
N LYS A 24 8.69 -3.98 -13.97
CA LYS A 24 9.14 -3.06 -12.92
C LYS A 24 8.54 -3.43 -11.57
N PHE A 25 9.38 -3.40 -10.54
CA PHE A 25 8.96 -3.43 -9.15
C PHE A 25 9.01 -2.03 -8.52
N LYS A 26 8.06 -1.75 -7.62
CA LYS A 26 8.13 -0.64 -6.66
C LYS A 26 7.45 -1.06 -5.36
N LEU A 27 8.02 -0.58 -4.25
CA LEU A 27 7.59 -0.94 -2.91
C LEU A 27 7.22 0.34 -2.14
N ASP A 28 5.97 0.42 -1.70
CA ASP A 28 5.45 1.46 -0.82
C ASP A 28 5.23 0.86 0.58
N GLY A 29 5.70 1.55 1.63
CA GLY A 29 5.55 1.07 3.01
C GLY A 29 4.13 1.14 3.57
N CYS A 30 3.24 1.94 2.95
CA CYS A 30 1.83 2.05 3.33
C CYS A 30 0.99 2.61 2.16
N PRO A 31 -0.36 2.65 2.28
CA PRO A 31 -1.24 3.15 1.23
C PRO A 31 -1.10 4.63 0.85
N ASN A 32 -0.27 5.41 1.55
CA ASN A 32 0.04 6.79 1.16
C ASN A 32 0.82 6.87 -0.17
N GLY A 33 1.47 5.79 -0.62
CA GLY A 33 2.00 5.71 -1.98
C GLY A 33 3.16 6.67 -2.30
N CYS A 34 4.09 6.87 -1.37
CA CYS A 34 5.18 7.84 -1.50
C CYS A 34 6.12 7.60 -2.71
N VAL A 35 6.28 6.36 -3.20
CA VAL A 35 7.02 6.07 -4.44
C VAL A 35 6.10 5.90 -5.66
N ALA A 36 4.78 6.01 -5.44
CA ALA A 36 3.72 5.83 -6.43
C ALA A 36 3.83 4.47 -7.15
N SER A 37 4.00 3.39 -6.38
CA SER A 37 4.09 2.03 -6.92
C SER A 37 2.87 1.66 -7.76
N ILE A 38 1.66 1.88 -7.24
CA ILE A 38 0.38 1.57 -7.91
C ILE A 38 0.24 2.17 -9.32
N ALA A 39 0.95 3.25 -9.64
CA ALA A 39 0.87 3.89 -10.96
C ALA A 39 2.10 3.65 -11.84
N ARG A 40 3.23 3.17 -11.28
CA ARG A 40 4.55 3.23 -11.94
C ARG A 40 5.35 1.93 -11.89
N SER A 41 4.71 0.80 -11.57
CA SER A 41 5.30 -0.54 -11.60
C SER A 41 4.33 -1.58 -12.13
N ASP A 42 4.84 -2.52 -12.93
CA ASP A 42 4.08 -3.70 -13.39
C ASP A 42 3.58 -4.53 -12.22
N MET A 43 4.35 -4.59 -11.13
CA MET A 43 3.96 -5.18 -9.86
C MET A 43 4.33 -4.23 -8.71
N SER A 44 3.32 -3.78 -7.99
CA SER A 44 3.43 -2.88 -6.83
C SER A 44 3.17 -3.63 -5.54
N PHE A 45 4.03 -3.40 -4.55
CA PHE A 45 3.89 -3.92 -3.20
C PHE A 45 3.55 -2.77 -2.27
N ILE A 46 2.39 -2.82 -1.62
CA ILE A 46 1.91 -1.73 -0.76
C ILE A 46 1.68 -2.27 0.65
N GLY A 47 2.49 -1.83 1.60
CA GLY A 47 2.43 -2.27 2.99
C GLY A 47 1.07 -2.01 3.64
N THR A 48 0.65 -2.91 4.50
CA THR A 48 -0.61 -2.81 5.26
C THR A 48 -0.53 -3.65 6.55
N TRP A 49 -1.62 -3.70 7.30
CA TRP A 49 -1.77 -4.53 8.49
C TRP A 49 -3.14 -5.22 8.50
N LYS A 50 -3.28 -6.30 9.27
CA LYS A 50 -4.55 -7.06 9.38
C LYS A 50 -5.27 -6.92 10.71
N ASP A 51 -4.56 -6.53 11.76
CA ASP A 51 -5.11 -6.33 13.10
C ASP A 51 -5.63 -4.90 13.32
N ASP A 52 -5.93 -4.57 14.58
CA ASP A 52 -6.58 -3.32 14.94
C ASP A 52 -5.63 -2.12 14.90
N ILE A 53 -6.15 -0.95 14.48
CA ILE A 53 -5.47 0.33 14.69
C ILE A 53 -5.24 0.53 16.19
N ARG A 54 -4.01 0.86 16.56
CA ARG A 54 -3.65 1.15 17.95
C ARG A 54 -4.03 2.60 18.28
N ILE A 55 -4.78 2.77 19.36
CA ILE A 55 -5.33 4.06 19.79
C ILE A 55 -4.77 4.42 21.17
N ASP A 56 -4.12 5.57 21.27
CA ASP A 56 -3.80 6.24 22.53
C ASP A 56 -4.87 7.30 22.82
N GLN A 57 -5.77 6.99 23.75
CA GLN A 57 -6.91 7.86 24.08
C GLN A 57 -6.47 9.18 24.73
N ASP A 58 -5.37 9.20 25.48
CA ASP A 58 -4.86 10.43 26.10
C ASP A 58 -4.32 11.36 25.00
N ALA A 59 -3.61 10.81 24.02
CA ALA A 59 -3.17 11.55 22.86
C ALA A 59 -4.36 12.05 22.01
N VAL A 60 -5.41 11.26 21.81
CA VAL A 60 -6.64 11.69 21.13
C VAL A 60 -7.23 12.93 21.82
N ASN A 61 -7.37 12.88 23.15
CA ASN A 61 -7.94 14.00 23.90
C ASN A 61 -7.10 15.27 23.77
N LYS A 62 -5.76 15.16 23.72
CA LYS A 62 -4.89 16.32 23.46
C LYS A 62 -5.11 16.95 22.09
N TYR A 63 -5.41 16.15 21.05
CA TYR A 63 -5.82 16.70 19.74
C TYR A 63 -7.14 17.48 19.87
N VAL A 64 -8.16 16.89 20.51
CA VAL A 64 -9.48 17.53 20.69
C VAL A 64 -9.40 18.80 21.55
N GLU A 65 -8.56 18.80 22.58
CA GLU A 65 -8.27 19.95 23.43
C GLU A 65 -7.38 21.01 22.76
N ASN A 66 -7.00 20.80 21.48
CA ASN A 66 -6.18 21.71 20.68
C ASN A 66 -4.81 22.02 21.32
N ASP A 67 -4.20 21.03 21.96
CA ASP A 67 -2.84 21.15 22.50
C ASP A 67 -1.84 21.42 21.36
N ALA A 68 -1.06 22.50 21.49
CA ALA A 68 -0.07 22.92 20.50
C ALA A 68 1.00 21.83 20.21
N ALA A 69 1.24 20.92 21.15
CA ALA A 69 2.12 19.77 20.97
C ALA A 69 1.52 18.67 20.07
N TYR A 70 0.21 18.70 19.81
CA TYR A 70 -0.53 17.74 19.00
C TYR A 70 -1.22 18.43 17.81
N PRO A 71 -0.46 19.05 16.89
CA PRO A 71 -1.05 19.66 15.71
C PRO A 71 -1.60 18.59 14.77
N ALA A 72 -2.82 18.80 14.27
CA ALA A 72 -3.43 17.96 13.25
C ALA A 72 -2.52 17.84 12.01
N ASN A 73 -2.49 16.64 11.44
CA ASN A 73 -1.62 16.26 10.31
C ASN A 73 -0.15 16.65 10.52
N ALA A 74 0.34 16.51 11.76
CA ALA A 74 1.67 16.95 12.20
C ALA A 74 2.00 18.42 11.89
N GLY A 75 0.98 19.27 11.71
CA GLY A 75 1.14 20.68 11.36
C GLY A 75 1.33 20.95 9.87
N ALA A 76 1.02 19.99 8.97
CA ALA A 76 1.17 20.14 7.53
C ALA A 76 0.43 21.36 6.93
N TYR A 77 -0.64 21.82 7.58
CA TYR A 77 -1.43 22.99 7.14
C TYR A 77 -1.05 24.31 7.82
N LYS A 78 -0.08 24.32 8.75
CA LYS A 78 0.36 25.54 9.43
C LYS A 78 0.88 26.55 8.41
N GLY A 79 0.36 27.78 8.47
CA GLY A 79 0.77 28.88 7.58
C GLY A 79 0.13 28.88 6.19
N SER A 80 -0.75 27.92 5.86
CA SER A 80 -1.48 27.93 4.58
C SER A 80 -2.62 28.94 4.57
N LYS A 81 -3.53 28.82 5.54
CA LYS A 81 -4.57 29.78 5.91
C LYS A 81 -5.05 29.43 7.32
N ASP A 82 -5.88 30.28 7.92
CA ASP A 82 -6.58 29.92 9.15
C ASP A 82 -7.71 28.94 8.85
N TRP A 83 -7.58 27.71 9.36
CA TRP A 83 -8.60 26.65 9.23
C TRP A 83 -9.49 26.54 10.48
N GLY A 84 -9.22 27.34 11.51
CA GLY A 84 -9.84 27.22 12.83
C GLY A 84 -9.21 26.13 13.71
N PRO A 85 -9.75 25.92 14.93
CA PRO A 85 -9.33 24.84 15.81
C PRO A 85 -9.68 23.47 15.21
N PHE A 86 -8.89 22.47 15.57
CA PHE A 86 -9.12 21.08 15.17
C PHE A 86 -10.50 20.60 15.63
N ASP A 87 -11.23 19.99 14.72
CA ASP A 87 -12.54 19.38 14.95
C ASP A 87 -12.51 17.91 14.50
N ILE A 88 -12.52 16.99 15.47
CA ILE A 88 -12.40 15.55 15.21
C ILE A 88 -13.56 15.00 14.36
N GLU A 89 -14.75 15.61 14.45
CA GLU A 89 -15.89 15.20 13.65
C GLU A 89 -15.73 15.66 12.20
N LYS A 90 -15.35 16.92 11.98
CA LYS A 90 -15.18 17.47 10.63
C LYS A 90 -13.94 16.97 9.92
N GLU A 91 -12.86 16.68 10.64
CA GLU A 91 -11.55 16.39 10.04
C GLU A 91 -11.17 14.91 10.07
N VAL A 92 -11.80 14.09 10.92
CA VAL A 92 -11.47 12.66 11.05
C VAL A 92 -12.69 11.77 10.84
N THR A 93 -13.65 11.72 11.78
CA THR A 93 -14.73 10.73 11.74
C THR A 93 -15.68 10.98 10.56
N GLY A 94 -16.02 12.23 10.30
CA GLY A 94 -16.83 12.68 9.17
C GLY A 94 -16.15 12.52 7.81
N LEU A 95 -14.82 12.37 7.76
CA LEU A 95 -14.05 12.14 6.52
C LEU A 95 -13.62 10.68 6.34
N CYS A 96 -13.83 9.81 7.33
CA CYS A 96 -13.62 8.37 7.18
C CYS A 96 -14.46 7.85 5.99
N PRO A 97 -13.86 7.15 5.01
CA PRO A 97 -14.56 6.71 3.81
C PRO A 97 -15.65 5.68 4.12
N THR A 98 -15.44 4.82 5.12
CA THR A 98 -16.39 3.77 5.52
C THR A 98 -17.27 4.15 6.70
N LYS A 99 -17.09 5.35 7.26
CA LYS A 99 -17.80 5.81 8.48
C LYS A 99 -17.70 4.83 9.66
N CYS A 100 -16.60 4.09 9.77
CA CYS A 100 -16.36 3.11 10.83
C CYS A 100 -15.85 3.71 12.15
N MET A 101 -15.87 5.04 12.32
CA MET A 101 -15.29 5.73 13.48
C MET A 101 -16.35 6.48 14.27
N MET A 102 -16.22 6.48 15.60
CA MET A 102 -17.09 7.23 16.51
C MET A 102 -16.24 7.86 17.62
N PHE A 103 -16.49 9.14 17.92
CA PHE A 103 -15.94 9.78 19.11
C PHE A 103 -17.08 10.04 20.10
N LYS A 104 -16.98 9.50 21.31
CA LYS A 104 -17.99 9.66 22.36
C LYS A 104 -17.33 9.59 23.73
N ASP A 105 -17.79 10.41 24.67
CA ASP A 105 -17.34 10.40 26.06
C ASP A 105 -15.80 10.47 26.21
N LYS A 106 -15.16 11.36 25.43
CA LYS A 106 -13.70 11.54 25.37
C LYS A 106 -12.92 10.29 24.93
N LYS A 107 -13.56 9.39 24.17
CA LYS A 107 -12.94 8.18 23.62
C LYS A 107 -13.24 8.04 22.14
N LEU A 108 -12.21 7.69 21.38
CA LEU A 108 -12.31 7.34 19.97
C LEU A 108 -12.45 5.82 19.82
N PHE A 109 -13.45 5.40 19.07
CA PHE A 109 -13.72 4.03 18.70
C PHE A 109 -13.55 3.87 17.18
N ILE A 110 -12.98 2.74 16.78
CA ILE A 110 -12.81 2.35 15.37
C ILE A 110 -13.31 0.93 15.24
N ASP A 111 -14.29 0.72 14.36
CA ASP A 111 -14.70 -0.60 13.92
C ASP A 111 -13.73 -1.08 12.83
N ASN A 112 -12.65 -1.75 13.27
CA ASN A 112 -11.57 -2.18 12.38
C ASN A 112 -12.05 -3.20 11.33
N ALA A 113 -13.11 -3.97 11.59
CA ALA A 113 -13.67 -4.90 10.62
C ALA A 113 -14.22 -4.18 9.38
N ASN A 114 -14.70 -2.95 9.54
CA ASN A 114 -15.18 -2.08 8.48
C ASN A 114 -14.15 -1.01 8.05
N CYS A 115 -12.89 -1.11 8.50
CA CYS A 115 -11.82 -0.20 8.11
C CYS A 115 -11.11 -0.69 6.84
N THR A 116 -11.02 0.18 5.83
CA THR A 116 -10.29 -0.09 4.57
C THR A 116 -8.82 0.34 4.61
N ARG A 117 -8.31 0.77 5.78
CA ARG A 117 -6.91 1.14 6.02
C ARG A 117 -6.39 2.24 5.07
N CYS A 118 -7.23 3.24 4.78
CA CYS A 118 -6.91 4.35 3.86
C CYS A 118 -5.87 5.37 4.39
N MET A 119 -5.31 5.16 5.60
CA MET A 119 -4.38 6.04 6.30
C MET A 119 -4.90 7.40 6.78
N HIS A 120 -6.08 7.88 6.35
CA HIS A 120 -6.55 9.25 6.68
C HIS A 120 -6.46 9.61 8.16
N CYS A 121 -7.08 8.82 9.04
CA CYS A 121 -7.10 9.11 10.47
C CYS A 121 -5.69 9.07 11.11
N ILE A 122 -4.84 8.13 10.69
CA ILE A 122 -3.44 8.03 11.14
C ILE A 122 -2.63 9.23 10.64
N ASN A 123 -2.83 9.66 9.39
CA ASN A 123 -2.17 10.83 8.84
C ASN A 123 -2.55 12.10 9.61
N VAL A 124 -3.83 12.26 9.99
CA VAL A 124 -4.31 13.42 10.74
C VAL A 124 -3.86 13.38 12.21
N MET A 125 -3.88 12.22 12.88
CA MET A 125 -3.54 12.08 14.30
C MET A 125 -2.37 11.10 14.55
N PRO A 126 -1.18 11.33 13.98
CA PRO A 126 -0.09 10.35 13.99
C PRO A 126 0.51 10.09 15.37
N LYS A 127 0.33 11.01 16.33
CA LYS A 127 0.75 10.80 17.72
C LYS A 127 -0.22 9.95 18.52
N ALA A 128 -1.47 9.83 18.09
CA ALA A 128 -2.52 9.11 18.80
C ALA A 128 -2.88 7.77 18.14
N LEU A 129 -2.83 7.71 16.81
CA LEU A 129 -3.19 6.54 16.03
C LEU A 129 -1.97 5.93 15.37
N LYS A 130 -1.82 4.61 15.49
CA LYS A 130 -0.74 3.85 14.85
C LYS A 130 -1.30 2.64 14.12
N ILE A 131 -0.58 2.21 13.08
CA ILE A 131 -0.86 0.95 12.38
C ILE A 131 -0.92 -0.22 13.35
N GLY A 132 -1.58 -1.31 12.96
CA GLY A 132 -1.55 -2.57 13.67
C GLY A 132 -0.14 -3.18 13.77
N LYS A 133 0.00 -4.29 14.50
CA LYS A 133 1.26 -5.02 14.69
C LYS A 133 1.42 -6.18 13.70
N GLU A 134 0.33 -6.71 13.17
CA GLU A 134 0.36 -7.80 12.20
C GLU A 134 0.49 -7.23 10.78
N THR A 135 1.72 -6.95 10.40
CA THR A 135 2.06 -6.27 9.13
C THR A 135 2.32 -7.23 7.98
N GLY A 136 2.06 -6.77 6.77
CA GLY A 136 2.36 -7.45 5.51
C GLY A 136 2.24 -6.47 4.36
N CYS A 137 1.99 -6.94 3.13
CA CYS A 137 1.69 -6.06 2.01
C CYS A 137 0.56 -6.62 1.13
N SER A 138 -0.07 -5.74 0.37
CA SER A 138 -0.91 -6.10 -0.76
C SER A 138 -0.07 -6.06 -2.04
N ILE A 139 -0.31 -7.01 -2.95
CA ILE A 139 0.30 -7.02 -4.28
C ILE A 139 -0.75 -6.59 -5.30
N LEU A 140 -0.41 -5.58 -6.09
CA LEU A 140 -1.22 -5.10 -7.21
C LEU A 140 -0.39 -5.16 -8.49
N VAL A 141 -1.05 -5.43 -9.62
CA VAL A 141 -0.37 -5.70 -10.90
C VAL A 141 -0.98 -4.93 -12.06
N GLY A 142 -0.17 -4.73 -13.10
CA GLY A 142 -0.61 -4.23 -14.41
C GLY A 142 -0.38 -2.73 -14.65
N ALA A 143 0.22 -1.97 -13.74
CA ALA A 143 0.33 -0.52 -13.96
C ALA A 143 1.24 -0.18 -15.16
N LYS A 144 0.74 0.69 -16.05
CA LYS A 144 1.47 1.15 -17.24
C LYS A 144 1.02 2.52 -17.72
N ALA A 145 1.94 3.17 -18.44
CA ALA A 145 1.65 4.34 -19.25
C ALA A 145 0.76 3.97 -20.46
N PRO A 146 0.18 4.96 -21.17
CA PRO A 146 -0.85 4.71 -22.18
C PRO A 146 -0.54 3.67 -23.26
N ILE A 147 0.66 3.69 -23.86
CA ILE A 147 0.95 2.81 -25.02
C ILE A 147 1.00 1.34 -24.59
N LEU A 148 0.30 0.40 -25.26
CA LEU A 148 -0.59 0.60 -26.42
C LEU A 148 -2.06 0.83 -25.99
N ASP A 149 -2.61 -0.07 -25.18
CA ASP A 149 -4.07 -0.18 -24.92
C ASP A 149 -4.58 0.64 -23.72
N GLY A 150 -4.05 1.85 -23.55
CA GLY A 150 -4.46 2.77 -22.50
C GLY A 150 -3.64 2.66 -21.22
N ALA A 151 -3.78 3.69 -20.37
CA ALA A 151 -3.08 3.78 -19.10
C ALA A 151 -3.81 2.95 -18.04
N GLN A 152 -3.03 2.27 -17.21
CA GLN A 152 -3.55 1.41 -16.15
C GLN A 152 -2.85 1.72 -14.84
N MET A 153 -3.60 1.68 -13.75
CA MET A 153 -3.06 1.55 -12.38
C MET A 153 -3.06 0.07 -11.98
N GLY A 154 -2.31 -0.26 -10.94
CA GLY A 154 -2.24 -1.60 -10.40
C GLY A 154 -3.61 -2.07 -9.90
N SER A 155 -4.04 -3.23 -10.37
CA SER A 155 -5.25 -3.93 -9.90
C SER A 155 -4.89 -4.90 -8.79
N LEU A 156 -5.70 -4.96 -7.74
CA LEU A 156 -5.43 -5.81 -6.57
C LEU A 156 -5.43 -7.29 -6.97
N LEU A 157 -4.30 -7.97 -6.76
CA LEU A 157 -4.13 -9.40 -7.02
C LEU A 157 -4.14 -10.20 -5.71
N VAL A 158 -3.26 -9.82 -4.77
CA VAL A 158 -3.16 -10.46 -3.46
C VAL A 158 -3.52 -9.44 -2.39
N PRO A 159 -4.66 -9.62 -1.68
CA PRO A 159 -5.10 -8.67 -0.64
C PRO A 159 -4.10 -8.53 0.51
N PHE A 160 -3.47 -9.63 0.92
CA PHE A 160 -2.48 -9.66 1.98
C PHE A 160 -1.51 -10.82 1.76
N VAL A 161 -0.22 -10.51 1.79
CA VAL A 161 0.88 -11.47 1.85
C VAL A 161 1.81 -11.09 2.99
N GLU A 162 2.31 -12.11 3.69
CA GLU A 162 3.31 -11.92 4.73
C GLU A 162 4.63 -11.47 4.11
N VAL A 163 5.28 -10.49 4.73
CA VAL A 163 6.63 -10.03 4.34
C VAL A 163 7.58 -10.47 5.44
N ASN A 164 8.24 -11.60 5.22
CA ASN A 164 9.09 -12.23 6.21
C ASN A 164 10.54 -12.35 5.67
N PRO A 165 11.51 -11.62 6.25
CA PRO A 165 12.91 -11.71 5.83
C PRO A 165 13.58 -13.02 6.26
N ASP A 166 13.07 -13.71 7.29
CA ASP A 166 13.70 -14.90 7.86
C ASP A 166 13.56 -16.14 6.96
N ASN A 167 12.57 -16.15 6.06
CA ASN A 167 12.41 -17.18 5.01
C ASN A 167 12.68 -16.63 3.60
N ASP A 168 13.52 -15.59 3.49
CA ASP A 168 13.89 -14.98 2.20
C ASP A 168 12.68 -14.53 1.36
N TYR A 169 11.62 -14.05 2.03
CA TYR A 169 10.40 -13.53 1.42
C TYR A 169 9.66 -14.54 0.53
N GLU A 170 9.73 -15.84 0.84
CA GLU A 170 9.14 -16.95 0.08
C GLU A 170 7.71 -16.68 -0.44
N ALA A 171 6.81 -16.20 0.42
CA ALA A 171 5.43 -15.92 0.05
C ALA A 171 5.28 -14.80 -1.01
N VAL A 172 6.22 -13.85 -1.04
CA VAL A 172 6.25 -12.76 -2.02
C VAL A 172 6.90 -13.24 -3.32
N THR A 173 8.02 -13.96 -3.23
CA THR A 173 8.75 -14.46 -4.39
C THR A 173 7.96 -15.51 -5.15
N GLU A 174 7.20 -16.37 -4.48
CA GLU A 174 6.29 -17.33 -5.12
C GLU A 174 5.24 -16.63 -6.01
N VAL A 175 4.67 -15.51 -5.56
CA VAL A 175 3.71 -14.74 -6.38
C VAL A 175 4.42 -14.10 -7.59
N ILE A 176 5.63 -13.60 -7.41
CA ILE A 176 6.44 -13.02 -8.49
C ILE A 176 6.72 -14.07 -9.56
N GLU A 177 7.24 -15.23 -9.16
CA GLU A 177 7.65 -16.32 -10.06
C GLU A 177 6.46 -16.87 -10.84
N ASN A 178 5.33 -17.13 -10.17
CA ASN A 178 4.11 -17.58 -10.84
C ASN A 178 3.59 -16.57 -11.88
N VAL A 179 3.66 -15.26 -11.60
CA VAL A 179 3.27 -14.22 -12.57
C VAL A 179 4.25 -14.15 -13.74
N TRP A 180 5.55 -14.29 -13.48
CA TRP A 180 6.57 -14.31 -14.52
C TRP A 180 6.45 -15.53 -15.41
N ASP A 181 6.29 -16.73 -14.86
CA ASP A 181 6.16 -17.97 -15.64
C ASP A 181 4.97 -17.89 -16.59
N TRP A 182 3.81 -17.42 -16.10
CA TRP A 182 2.63 -17.22 -16.94
C TRP A 182 2.84 -16.15 -18.02
N TRP A 183 3.35 -14.97 -17.64
CA TRP A 183 3.53 -13.87 -18.59
C TRP A 183 4.63 -14.16 -19.63
N MET A 184 5.68 -14.89 -19.27
CA MET A 184 6.75 -15.28 -20.19
C MET A 184 6.29 -16.26 -21.25
N GLU A 185 5.35 -17.16 -20.91
CA GLU A 185 4.80 -18.13 -21.86
C GLU A 185 3.71 -17.51 -22.75
N GLU A 186 2.78 -16.77 -22.17
CA GLU A 186 1.58 -16.29 -22.87
C GLU A 186 1.71 -14.87 -23.46
N GLY A 187 2.66 -14.06 -22.95
CA GLY A 187 2.81 -12.67 -23.33
C GLY A 187 3.29 -12.50 -24.77
N LYS A 188 2.57 -11.69 -25.56
CA LYS A 188 2.99 -11.36 -26.92
C LYS A 188 4.24 -10.47 -26.92
N ASN A 189 4.92 -10.41 -28.05
CA ASN A 189 6.08 -9.53 -28.23
C ASN A 189 5.73 -8.07 -27.89
N ARG A 190 6.44 -7.49 -26.92
CA ARG A 190 6.23 -6.12 -26.42
C ARG A 190 4.87 -5.87 -25.79
N GLU A 191 4.23 -6.90 -25.26
CA GLU A 191 3.00 -6.80 -24.45
C GLU A 191 3.38 -6.70 -22.97
N ARG A 192 2.85 -5.70 -22.26
CA ARG A 192 3.05 -5.52 -20.82
C ARG A 192 2.13 -6.46 -20.05
N LEU A 193 2.50 -6.79 -18.80
CA LEU A 193 1.66 -7.63 -17.93
C LEU A 193 0.21 -7.11 -17.85
N GLY A 194 0.01 -5.80 -17.71
CA GLY A 194 -1.33 -5.20 -17.64
C GLY A 194 -2.14 -5.29 -18.95
N GLU A 195 -1.48 -5.43 -20.09
CA GLU A 195 -2.14 -5.68 -21.39
C GLU A 195 -2.51 -7.16 -21.54
N LEU A 196 -1.71 -8.09 -20.98
CA LEU A 196 -2.07 -9.52 -20.97
C LEU A 196 -3.27 -9.82 -20.04
N ILE A 197 -3.39 -9.09 -18.93
CA ILE A 197 -4.46 -9.31 -17.94
C ILE A 197 -5.85 -8.87 -18.45
N MET A 198 -5.92 -7.87 -19.34
CA MET A 198 -7.17 -7.23 -19.78
C MET A 198 -7.56 -7.62 -21.20
#